data_AF-A0A183G669-F1
#
_entry.id   AF-A0A183G669-F1
#
_cell.length_a   1.000
_cell.length_b   1.000
_cell.length_c   1.000
_cell.angle_alpha   90.00
_cell.angle_beta   90.00
_cell.angle_gamma   90.00
#
_symmetry.space_group_name_H-M   'P 1'
#
loop_
_entity.id
_entity.type
_entity.pdbx_description
1 polymer ?
#
loop_
_entity_poly.entity_id
_entity_poly.type
_entity_poly.pdbx_seq_one_letter_code
_entity_poly.pdbx_strand_id
1 'polypeptide(L)'
;MGDSSADDKPGSSSSSKPSVDFNQRFRKLHQLRQQCRKANHEQVVEEDRRKKLPKNYEARKARDEWELQEMEERKVFPSDPGYEDMTLRQHTRLTTAIKPDIESYKKMREIVGVDQFYPTANTLIQGSHYPTSAAMEKISTDVVGQAKRREQFHRRRMFDPDAPVDYINDKNMRFNKKLEKFYGQYTEDIREDLERGTAI
;
A
#
# COMPACT_ATOMS: atom_id res chain seq x y z
N MET A 1 -90.10 4.73 -4.58
CA MET A 1 -88.97 4.28 -3.76
C MET A 1 -87.93 3.76 -4.74
N GLY A 2 -87.08 4.62 -5.32
CA GLY A 2 -85.71 4.90 -4.87
C GLY A 2 -84.78 3.84 -5.49
N ASP A 3 -83.68 4.09 -6.19
CA ASP A 3 -82.75 5.22 -6.26
C ASP A 3 -81.78 5.01 -7.46
N SER A 4 -81.17 6.10 -7.95
CA SER A 4 -79.85 6.31 -8.64
C SER A 4 -79.12 5.16 -9.40
N SER A 5 -78.32 5.33 -10.45
CA SER A 5 -77.63 6.45 -11.09
C SER A 5 -77.09 5.99 -12.46
N ALA A 6 -76.82 6.96 -13.34
CA ALA A 6 -76.31 6.81 -14.70
C ALA A 6 -74.85 6.30 -14.77
N ASP A 7 -74.45 5.73 -15.92
CA ASP A 7 -73.26 6.21 -16.64
C ASP A 7 -73.18 5.71 -18.09
N ASP A 8 -72.55 6.56 -18.90
CA ASP A 8 -72.67 6.74 -20.34
C ASP A 8 -71.42 6.22 -21.11
N LYS A 9 -71.66 5.85 -22.38
CA LYS A 9 -70.77 5.87 -23.56
C LYS A 9 -70.02 4.64 -24.13
N PRO A 10 -69.86 4.65 -25.48
CA PRO A 10 -69.64 3.47 -26.32
C PRO A 10 -68.27 3.46 -27.02
N GLY A 11 -67.99 2.38 -27.77
CA GLY A 11 -67.41 2.54 -29.11
C GLY A 11 -66.03 1.92 -29.38
N SER A 12 -66.07 0.69 -29.91
CA SER A 12 -65.40 0.22 -31.14
C SER A 12 -63.88 0.46 -31.32
N SER A 13 -63.15 -0.66 -31.24
CA SER A 13 -61.77 -0.87 -31.64
C SER A 13 -61.55 -0.80 -33.16
N SER A 14 -60.61 0.03 -33.62
CA SER A 14 -59.97 -0.11 -34.93
C SER A 14 -58.48 -0.46 -34.77
N SER A 15 -58.09 -1.64 -35.24
CA SER A 15 -56.73 -2.18 -35.22
C SER A 15 -55.80 -1.47 -36.21
N SER A 16 -54.69 -0.91 -35.72
CA SER A 16 -53.51 -0.62 -36.55
C SER A 16 -52.24 -1.06 -35.80
N LYS A 17 -51.51 -2.04 -36.36
CA LYS A 17 -50.20 -2.47 -35.81
C LYS A 17 -49.25 -1.27 -35.77
N PRO A 18 -48.62 -0.93 -34.63
CA PRO A 18 -47.78 0.25 -34.53
C PRO A 18 -46.52 0.04 -35.36
N SER A 19 -46.37 0.86 -36.40
CA SER A 19 -45.13 1.01 -37.16
C SER A 19 -43.99 1.26 -36.18
N VAL A 20 -42.97 0.39 -36.18
CA VAL A 20 -41.76 0.58 -35.36
C VAL A 20 -41.25 1.98 -35.62
N ASP A 21 -41.35 2.85 -34.60
CA ASP A 21 -41.24 4.31 -34.72
C ASP A 21 -39.96 4.68 -35.46
N PHE A 22 -40.12 4.96 -36.76
CA PHE A 22 -39.02 5.21 -37.70
C PHE A 22 -38.11 6.32 -37.19
N ASN A 23 -38.69 7.31 -36.48
CA ASN A 23 -37.97 8.42 -35.89
C ASN A 23 -37.11 7.97 -34.69
N GLN A 24 -37.59 7.05 -33.85
CA GLN A 24 -36.78 6.47 -32.77
C GLN A 24 -35.62 5.63 -33.34
N ARG A 25 -35.88 4.83 -34.37
CA ARG A 25 -34.83 4.04 -35.05
C ARG A 25 -33.80 4.95 -35.72
N PHE A 26 -34.22 6.06 -36.31
CA PHE A 26 -33.35 7.06 -36.91
C PHE A 26 -32.49 7.80 -35.88
N ARG A 27 -33.08 8.21 -34.74
CA ARG A 27 -32.34 8.81 -33.62
C ARG A 27 -31.30 7.84 -33.06
N LYS A 28 -31.67 6.57 -32.86
CA LYS A 28 -30.75 5.52 -32.41
C LYS A 28 -29.63 5.27 -33.41
N LEU A 29 -29.94 5.25 -34.71
CA LEU A 29 -28.95 5.13 -35.79
C LEU A 29 -28.00 6.33 -35.82
N HIS A 30 -28.52 7.55 -35.62
CA HIS A 30 -27.69 8.74 -35.54
C HIS A 30 -26.74 8.69 -34.34
N GLN A 31 -27.26 8.38 -33.14
CA GLN A 31 -26.44 8.19 -31.94
C GLN A 31 -25.36 7.14 -32.15
N LEU A 32 -25.71 5.99 -32.72
CA LEU A 32 -24.75 4.92 -33.01
C LEU A 32 -23.69 5.39 -34.02
N ARG A 33 -24.08 6.12 -35.08
CA ARG A 33 -23.13 6.72 -36.03
C ARG A 33 -22.21 7.75 -35.40
N GLN A 34 -22.68 8.52 -34.42
CA GLN A 34 -21.83 9.47 -33.69
C GLN A 34 -20.89 8.75 -32.73
N GLN A 35 -21.37 7.71 -32.03
CA GLN A 35 -20.55 6.84 -31.20
C GLN A 35 -19.47 6.14 -32.02
N CYS A 36 -19.80 5.57 -33.18
CA CYS A 36 -18.81 4.94 -34.07
C CYS A 36 -17.79 5.95 -34.58
N ARG A 37 -18.20 7.18 -34.94
CA ARG A 37 -17.26 8.24 -35.34
C ARG A 37 -16.30 8.61 -34.22
N LYS A 38 -16.82 8.77 -33.00
CA LYS A 38 -16.01 9.08 -31.81
C LYS A 38 -15.05 7.94 -31.48
N ALA A 39 -15.53 6.70 -31.46
CA ALA A 39 -14.72 5.52 -31.18
C ALA A 39 -13.61 5.33 -32.23
N ASN A 40 -13.91 5.52 -33.52
CA ASN A 40 -12.90 5.45 -34.56
C ASN A 40 -11.84 6.54 -34.41
N HIS A 41 -12.25 7.77 -34.08
CA HIS A 41 -11.30 8.86 -33.83
C HIS A 41 -10.41 8.57 -32.61
N GLU A 42 -11.02 8.11 -31.51
CA GLU A 42 -10.33 7.72 -30.29
C GLU A 42 -9.31 6.60 -30.54
N GLN A 43 -9.69 5.57 -31.29
CA GLN A 43 -8.79 4.49 -31.69
C GLN A 43 -7.62 4.97 -32.55
N VAL A 44 -7.85 5.85 -33.53
CA VAL A 44 -6.77 6.41 -34.36
C VAL A 44 -5.80 7.23 -33.51
N VAL A 45 -6.31 8.05 -32.59
CA VAL A 45 -5.50 8.84 -31.66
C VAL A 45 -4.70 7.92 -30.73
N GLU A 46 -5.29 6.82 -30.25
CA GLU A 46 -4.61 5.84 -29.41
C GLU A 46 -3.53 5.06 -30.17
N GLU A 47 -3.79 4.68 -31.43
CA GLU A 47 -2.80 4.05 -32.28
C GLU A 47 -1.61 4.96 -32.55
N ASP A 48 -1.84 6.24 -32.87
CA ASP A 48 -0.78 7.23 -33.07
C ASP A 48 0.00 7.48 -31.78
N ARG A 49 -0.69 7.54 -30.64
CA ARG A 49 -0.05 7.58 -29.32
C ARG A 49 0.85 6.36 -29.11
N ARG A 50 0.36 5.14 -29.37
CA ARG A 50 1.15 3.90 -29.23
C ARG A 50 2.34 3.86 -30.18
N LYS A 51 2.20 4.35 -31.42
CA LYS A 51 3.31 4.47 -32.39
C LYS A 51 4.33 5.52 -31.97
N LYS A 52 3.90 6.61 -31.33
CA LYS A 52 4.79 7.67 -30.83
C LYS A 52 5.54 7.28 -29.56
N LEU A 53 5.01 6.33 -28.80
CA LEU A 53 5.66 5.79 -27.61
C LEU A 53 6.92 5.00 -27.99
N PRO A 54 8.03 5.17 -27.25
CA PRO A 54 9.19 4.30 -27.42
C PRO A 54 8.82 2.84 -27.19
N LYS A 55 9.39 1.92 -27.98
CA LYS A 55 9.14 0.47 -27.89
C LYS A 55 9.34 -0.11 -26.46
N ASN A 56 10.16 0.53 -25.64
CA ASN A 56 10.45 0.12 -24.26
C ASN A 56 9.52 0.76 -23.21
N TYR A 57 8.52 1.56 -23.61
CA TYR A 57 7.66 2.31 -22.67
C TYR A 57 6.81 1.39 -21.80
N GLU A 58 6.14 0.39 -22.40
CA GLU A 58 5.31 -0.57 -21.66
C GLU A 58 6.17 -1.41 -20.71
N ALA A 59 7.37 -1.84 -21.16
CA ALA A 59 8.33 -2.57 -20.33
C ALA A 59 8.85 -1.73 -19.15
N ARG A 60 9.13 -0.43 -19.37
CA ARG A 60 9.52 0.49 -18.30
C ARG A 60 8.39 0.69 -17.29
N LYS A 61 7.17 0.91 -17.77
CA LYS A 61 5.98 1.07 -16.92
C LYS A 61 5.71 -0.19 -16.08
N ALA A 62 5.79 -1.37 -16.69
CA ALA A 62 5.63 -2.63 -15.98
C ALA A 62 6.71 -2.84 -14.91
N ARG A 63 7.95 -2.43 -15.18
CA ARG A 63 9.04 -2.45 -14.20
C ARG A 63 8.76 -1.51 -13.03
N ASP A 64 8.34 -0.27 -13.33
CA ASP A 64 8.03 0.75 -12.32
C ASP A 64 6.83 0.31 -11.45
N GLU A 65 5.80 -0.30 -12.04
CA GLU A 65 4.65 -0.87 -11.34
C GLU A 65 5.06 -2.06 -10.44
N TRP A 66 5.93 -2.95 -10.94
CA TRP A 66 6.45 -4.07 -10.16
C TRP A 66 7.32 -3.60 -8.98
N GLU A 67 8.20 -2.63 -9.18
CA GLU A 67 8.99 -2.02 -8.10
C GLU A 67 8.09 -1.36 -7.04
N LEU A 68 7.01 -0.70 -7.47
CA LEU A 68 6.05 -0.08 -6.57
C LEU A 68 5.29 -1.13 -5.74
N GLN A 69 4.84 -2.20 -6.39
CA GLN A 69 4.16 -3.30 -5.73
C GLN A 69 5.08 -4.02 -4.73
N GLU A 70 6.33 -4.31 -5.10
CA GLU A 70 7.32 -4.91 -4.19
C GLU A 70 7.58 -4.00 -2.98
N MET A 71 7.69 -2.68 -3.20
CA MET A 71 7.84 -1.70 -2.11
C MET A 71 6.61 -1.66 -1.20
N GLU A 72 5.41 -1.83 -1.73
CA GLU A 72 4.16 -1.81 -0.98
C GLU A 72 3.98 -3.09 -0.16
N GLU A 73 4.22 -4.26 -0.76
CA GLU A 73 4.24 -5.55 -0.06
C GLU A 73 5.30 -5.59 1.05
N ARG A 74 6.48 -5.00 0.81
CA ARG A 74 7.53 -4.86 1.85
C ARG A 74 7.11 -3.95 3.00
N LYS A 75 6.18 -3.01 2.78
CA LYS A 75 5.61 -2.15 3.84
C LYS A 75 4.51 -2.85 4.64
N VAL A 76 3.93 -3.93 4.13
CA VAL A 76 2.95 -4.73 4.89
C VAL A 76 3.71 -5.51 5.97
N PHE A 77 3.67 -4.97 7.19
CA PHE A 77 4.14 -5.67 8.37
C PHE A 77 3.02 -6.57 8.89
N PRO A 78 3.27 -7.89 9.07
CA PRO A 78 2.34 -8.75 9.78
C PRO A 78 1.98 -8.15 11.15
N SER A 79 0.74 -8.31 11.58
CA SER A 79 0.23 -7.68 12.82
C SER A 79 0.93 -8.18 14.08
N ASP A 80 1.41 -9.43 14.10
CA ASP A 80 2.13 -10.04 15.24
C ASP A 80 3.22 -11.02 14.74
N PRO A 81 4.37 -10.51 14.28
CA PRO A 81 5.49 -11.36 13.91
C PRO A 81 6.17 -11.93 15.17
N GLY A 82 6.61 -13.19 15.11
CA GLY A 82 7.42 -13.77 16.19
C GLY A 82 8.74 -13.03 16.38
N TYR A 83 9.39 -13.24 17.54
CA TYR A 83 10.73 -12.67 17.78
C TYR A 83 11.75 -13.16 16.73
N GLU A 84 11.64 -14.42 16.32
CA GLU A 84 12.46 -15.01 15.25
C GLU A 84 12.26 -14.28 13.92
N ASP A 85 11.03 -14.01 13.51
CA ASP A 85 10.75 -13.29 12.27
C ASP A 85 11.29 -11.85 12.29
N MET A 86 11.18 -11.17 13.43
CA MET A 86 11.70 -9.81 13.60
C MET A 86 13.22 -9.77 13.54
N THR A 87 13.89 -10.72 14.21
CA THR A 87 15.35 -10.84 14.17
C THR A 87 15.84 -11.21 12.77
N LEU A 88 15.19 -12.14 12.08
CA LEU A 88 15.50 -12.50 10.70
C LEU A 88 15.35 -11.30 9.77
N ARG A 89 14.26 -10.53 9.89
CA ARG A 89 14.04 -9.30 9.09
C ARG A 89 15.09 -8.23 9.36
N GLN A 90 15.50 -8.05 10.61
CA GLN A 90 16.58 -7.13 10.94
C GLN A 90 17.90 -7.62 10.31
N HIS A 91 18.20 -8.91 10.43
CA HIS A 91 19.40 -9.52 9.88
C HIS A 91 19.46 -9.37 8.36
N THR A 92 18.41 -9.75 7.63
CA THR A 92 18.35 -9.61 6.15
C THR A 92 18.49 -8.16 5.71
N ARG A 93 17.89 -7.21 6.43
CA ARG A 93 18.04 -5.78 6.15
C ARG A 93 19.48 -5.29 6.38
N LEU A 94 20.16 -5.76 7.41
CA LEU A 94 21.55 -5.38 7.68
C LEU A 94 22.50 -6.03 6.66
N THR A 95 22.33 -7.31 6.35
CA THR A 95 23.19 -8.02 5.39
C THR A 95 23.06 -7.48 3.97
N THR A 96 21.84 -7.16 3.51
CA THR A 96 21.63 -6.53 2.20
C THR A 96 22.21 -5.12 2.10
N ALA A 97 22.32 -4.39 3.22
CA ALA A 97 22.91 -3.05 3.25
C ALA A 97 24.45 -3.08 3.25
N ILE A 98 25.07 -4.17 3.71
CA ILE A 98 26.53 -4.31 3.76
C ILE A 98 27.07 -4.52 2.34
N LYS A 99 27.93 -3.60 1.90
CA LYS A 99 28.66 -3.74 0.62
C LYS A 99 30.07 -4.26 0.89
N PRO A 100 30.40 -5.49 0.46
CA PRO A 100 31.74 -6.04 0.66
C PRO A 100 32.75 -5.32 -0.25
N ASP A 101 33.93 -5.01 0.30
CA ASP A 101 35.05 -4.50 -0.49
C ASP A 101 35.88 -5.67 -1.02
N ILE A 102 35.83 -5.87 -2.34
CA ILE A 102 36.45 -7.01 -3.02
C ILE A 102 37.98 -6.90 -3.00
N GLU A 103 38.53 -5.69 -3.00
CA GLU A 103 39.99 -5.50 -3.04
C GLU A 103 40.64 -5.88 -1.71
N SER A 104 40.07 -5.40 -0.60
CA SER A 104 40.54 -5.80 0.74
C SER A 104 40.36 -7.30 0.98
N TYR A 105 39.28 -7.91 0.49
CA TYR A 105 39.08 -9.35 0.55
C TYR A 105 40.18 -10.14 -0.18
N LYS A 106 40.56 -9.71 -1.39
CA LYS A 106 41.64 -10.34 -2.16
C LYS A 106 43.00 -10.21 -1.48
N LYS A 107 43.33 -9.02 -0.98
CA LYS A 107 44.58 -8.78 -0.23
C LYS A 107 44.64 -9.65 1.04
N MET A 108 43.53 -9.77 1.75
CA MET A 108 43.44 -10.62 2.95
C MET A 108 43.65 -12.10 2.60
N ARG A 109 43.09 -12.58 1.48
CA ARG A 109 43.29 -13.93 0.98
C ARG A 109 44.76 -14.23 0.66
N GLU A 110 45.47 -13.29 0.06
CA GLU A 110 46.90 -13.44 -0.26
C GLU A 110 47.77 -13.50 1.01
N ILE A 111 47.49 -12.65 2.00
CA ILE A 111 48.27 -12.57 3.25
C ILE A 111 48.05 -13.81 4.14
N VAL A 112 46.79 -14.21 4.30
CA VAL A 112 46.41 -15.33 5.18
C VAL A 112 46.72 -16.69 4.53
N GLY A 113 46.76 -16.74 3.20
CA GLY A 113 46.97 -17.97 2.43
C GLY A 113 45.70 -18.82 2.35
N VAL A 114 45.63 -19.70 1.35
CA VAL A 114 44.41 -20.42 1.00
C VAL A 114 43.91 -21.34 2.13
N ASP A 115 44.82 -21.98 2.86
CA ASP A 115 44.49 -22.99 3.87
C ASP A 115 43.87 -22.38 5.15
N GLN A 116 44.33 -21.20 5.57
CA GLN A 116 43.78 -20.50 6.73
C GLN A 116 42.61 -19.59 6.38
N PHE A 117 42.53 -19.13 5.12
CA PHE A 117 41.47 -18.23 4.67
C PHE A 117 40.11 -18.93 4.48
N TYR A 118 40.13 -20.23 4.19
CA TYR A 118 38.95 -21.08 4.17
C TYR A 118 38.98 -22.07 5.34
N PRO A 119 38.78 -21.58 6.59
CA PRO A 119 38.91 -22.42 7.77
C PRO A 119 37.80 -23.47 7.83
N THR A 120 38.19 -24.69 8.15
CA THR A 120 37.27 -25.76 8.56
C THR A 120 37.16 -25.79 10.09
N ALA A 121 36.24 -26.57 10.64
CA ALA A 121 36.03 -26.65 12.10
C ALA A 121 37.30 -27.00 12.91
N ASN A 122 38.29 -27.64 12.28
CA ASN A 122 39.56 -28.04 12.91
C ASN A 122 40.74 -27.11 12.57
N THR A 123 40.53 -26.07 11.76
CA THR A 123 41.59 -25.14 11.36
C THR A 123 41.83 -24.13 12.47
N LEU A 124 43.02 -24.15 13.07
CA LEU A 124 43.40 -23.19 14.12
C LEU A 124 43.77 -21.84 13.47
N ILE A 125 42.87 -20.87 13.55
CA ILE A 125 43.15 -19.49 13.13
C ILE A 125 43.95 -18.81 14.24
N GLN A 126 45.27 -18.76 14.10
CA GLN A 126 46.12 -18.00 15.01
C GLN A 126 45.98 -16.51 14.73
N GLY A 127 45.20 -15.79 15.53
CA GLY A 127 45.35 -14.38 15.97
C GLY A 127 45.83 -13.28 14.99
N SER A 128 45.91 -13.53 13.70
CA SER A 128 46.61 -12.71 12.70
C SER A 128 45.69 -11.68 12.05
N HIS A 129 44.40 -11.72 12.36
CA HIS A 129 43.45 -10.71 11.91
C HIS A 129 43.37 -9.54 12.90
N TYR A 130 44.20 -8.53 12.66
CA TYR A 130 44.05 -7.22 13.28
C TYR A 130 43.17 -6.34 12.37
N PRO A 131 41.92 -6.05 12.77
CA PRO A 131 41.06 -5.20 11.97
C PRO A 131 41.69 -3.81 11.83
N THR A 132 41.68 -3.28 10.61
CA THR A 132 42.10 -1.91 10.35
C THR A 132 41.22 -0.94 11.14
N SER A 133 41.79 0.17 11.63
CA SER A 133 41.03 1.21 12.35
C SER A 133 39.79 1.68 11.59
N ALA A 134 39.89 1.85 10.27
CA ALA A 134 38.77 2.19 9.39
C ALA A 134 37.63 1.15 9.42
N ALA A 135 37.93 -0.15 9.60
CA ALA A 135 36.91 -1.18 9.72
C ALA A 135 36.19 -1.09 11.09
N MET A 136 36.92 -0.76 12.15
CA MET A 136 36.34 -0.54 13.48
C MET A 136 35.41 0.67 13.49
N GLU A 137 35.78 1.76 12.82
CA GLU A 137 34.94 2.97 12.67
C GLU A 137 33.66 2.70 11.87
N LYS A 138 33.72 1.86 10.83
CA LYS A 138 32.51 1.44 10.09
C LYS A 138 31.52 0.68 10.98
N ILE A 139 32.04 -0.18 11.86
CA ILE A 139 31.18 -0.90 12.81
C ILE A 139 30.59 0.06 13.85
N SER A 140 31.41 0.96 14.42
CA SER A 140 30.93 1.90 15.43
C SER A 140 29.83 2.82 14.88
N THR A 141 30.02 3.33 13.66
CA THR A 141 29.02 4.16 12.97
C THR A 141 27.72 3.41 12.66
N ASP A 142 27.79 2.14 12.23
CA ASP A 142 26.57 1.34 12.01
C ASP A 142 25.84 1.04 13.34
N VAL A 143 26.56 0.69 14.41
CA VAL A 143 25.94 0.45 15.74
C VAL A 143 25.20 1.70 16.24
N VAL A 144 25.82 2.89 16.12
CA VAL A 144 25.17 4.16 16.44
C VAL A 144 23.94 4.40 15.54
N GLY A 145 24.05 4.10 14.24
CA GLY A 145 22.94 4.18 13.29
C GLY A 145 21.80 3.20 13.59
N GLN A 146 22.11 1.99 14.09
CA GLN A 146 21.11 1.03 14.56
C GLN A 146 20.36 1.56 15.80
N ALA A 147 21.09 2.14 16.76
CA ALA A 147 20.48 2.76 17.94
C ALA A 147 19.52 3.91 17.57
N LYS A 148 19.96 4.81 16.68
CA LYS A 148 19.12 5.92 16.18
C LYS A 148 17.85 5.43 15.47
N ARG A 149 17.95 4.38 14.65
CA ARG A 149 16.78 3.77 13.98
C ARG A 149 15.79 3.17 14.99
N ARG A 150 16.28 2.55 16.07
CA ARG A 150 15.45 2.00 17.15
C ARG A 150 14.72 3.11 17.91
N GLU A 151 15.41 4.21 18.20
CA GLU A 151 14.80 5.38 18.84
C GLU A 151 13.68 5.98 17.96
N GLN A 152 13.94 6.14 16.66
CA GLN A 152 12.96 6.64 15.70
C GLN A 152 11.76 5.72 15.46
N PHE A 153 11.86 4.42 15.80
CA PHE A 153 10.71 3.50 15.73
C PHE A 153 9.62 3.91 16.74
N HIS A 154 10.01 4.47 17.89
CA HIS A 154 9.08 5.08 18.84
C HIS A 154 8.71 6.50 18.38
N ARG A 155 8.07 6.62 17.21
CA ARG A 155 7.45 7.89 16.83
C ARG A 155 6.29 8.15 17.79
N ARG A 156 6.39 9.23 18.57
CA ARG A 156 5.20 9.81 19.22
C ARG A 156 4.21 10.12 18.10
N ARG A 157 3.04 9.46 18.09
CA ARG A 157 1.90 9.95 17.31
C ARG A 157 1.73 11.42 17.73
N MET A 158 1.83 12.33 16.77
CA MET A 158 1.84 13.76 17.07
C MET A 158 0.61 14.10 17.91
N PHE A 159 0.82 14.88 18.96
CA PHE A 159 -0.27 15.39 19.78
C PHE A 159 -1.09 16.35 18.92
N ASP A 160 -2.37 16.05 18.77
CA ASP A 160 -3.33 16.93 18.11
C ASP A 160 -3.87 17.91 19.17
N PRO A 161 -3.57 19.23 19.06
CA PRO A 161 -4.00 20.20 20.06
C PRO A 161 -5.51 20.46 20.04
N ASP A 162 -6.20 20.15 18.95
CA ASP A 162 -7.63 20.42 18.78
C ASP A 162 -8.50 19.20 19.15
N ALA A 163 -7.88 18.05 19.43
CA ALA A 163 -8.60 16.86 19.85
C ALA A 163 -9.21 17.03 21.26
N PRO A 164 -10.47 16.60 21.48
CA PRO A 164 -11.08 16.62 22.80
C PRO A 164 -10.23 15.89 23.83
N VAL A 165 -9.85 16.58 24.91
CA VAL A 165 -8.98 16.02 25.96
C VAL A 165 -9.84 15.34 27.02
N ASP A 166 -9.74 14.01 27.08
CA ASP A 166 -10.45 13.14 28.03
C ASP A 166 -9.59 12.73 29.25
N TYR A 167 -8.41 13.34 29.42
CA TYR A 167 -7.43 12.97 30.45
C TYR A 167 -6.87 14.16 31.23
N ILE A 168 -6.45 13.89 32.47
CA ILE A 168 -5.83 14.89 33.37
C ILE A 168 -4.29 14.78 33.36
N ASN A 169 -3.74 13.58 33.15
CA ASN A 169 -2.28 13.34 33.17
C ASN A 169 -1.84 12.35 32.07
N ASP A 170 -0.52 12.28 31.79
CA ASP A 170 0.05 11.43 30.75
C ASP A 170 -0.19 9.93 30.94
N LYS A 171 -0.27 9.46 32.20
CA LYS A 171 -0.55 8.05 32.49
C LYS A 171 -2.03 7.73 32.18
N ASN A 172 -2.93 8.65 32.52
CA ASN A 172 -4.35 8.58 32.22
C ASN A 172 -4.57 8.61 30.69
N MET A 173 -3.91 9.51 29.96
CA MET A 173 -3.95 9.52 28.49
C MET A 173 -3.57 8.15 27.88
N ARG A 174 -2.49 7.54 28.37
CA ARG A 174 -2.03 6.23 27.89
C ARG A 174 -3.02 5.12 28.24
N PHE A 175 -3.66 5.22 29.41
CA PHE A 175 -4.69 4.28 29.85
C PHE A 175 -5.97 4.41 29.00
N ASN A 176 -6.48 5.62 28.79
CA ASN A 176 -7.63 5.87 27.92
C ASN A 176 -7.35 5.43 26.48
N LYS A 177 -6.16 5.72 25.93
CA LYS A 177 -5.73 5.19 24.62
C LYS A 177 -5.72 3.66 24.56
N LYS A 178 -5.40 3.01 25.68
CA LYS A 178 -5.47 1.54 25.78
C LYS A 178 -6.92 1.08 25.78
N LEU A 179 -7.79 1.70 26.57
CA LEU A 179 -9.22 1.39 26.59
C LEU A 179 -9.83 1.56 25.20
N GLU A 180 -9.54 2.67 24.53
CA GLU A 180 -10.00 2.95 23.17
C GLU A 180 -9.61 1.85 22.18
N LYS A 181 -8.36 1.34 22.24
CA LYS A 181 -7.89 0.27 21.36
C LYS A 181 -8.69 -1.04 21.53
N PHE A 182 -9.12 -1.38 22.74
CA PHE A 182 -9.79 -2.66 23.04
C PHE A 182 -11.31 -2.55 23.04
N TYR A 183 -11.84 -1.43 23.52
CA TYR A 183 -13.26 -1.22 23.76
C TYR A 183 -13.92 -0.26 22.77
N GLY A 184 -13.14 0.59 22.07
CA GLY A 184 -13.68 1.60 21.16
C GLY A 184 -14.68 1.00 20.17
N GLN A 185 -14.29 -0.11 19.51
CA GLN A 185 -15.15 -0.85 18.57
C GLN A 185 -16.51 -1.29 19.18
N TYR A 186 -16.58 -1.55 20.48
CA TYR A 186 -17.80 -1.99 21.16
C TYR A 186 -18.59 -0.83 21.80
N THR A 187 -17.97 0.33 21.96
CA THR A 187 -18.56 1.51 22.62
C THR A 187 -18.83 2.66 21.64
N GLU A 188 -18.70 2.44 20.34
CA GLU A 188 -18.98 3.44 19.30
C GLU A 188 -20.39 4.02 19.45
N ASP A 189 -21.41 3.17 19.56
CA ASP A 189 -22.81 3.60 19.69
C ASP A 189 -23.03 4.47 20.94
N ILE A 190 -22.46 4.05 22.07
CA ILE A 190 -22.54 4.79 23.34
C ILE A 190 -21.84 6.15 23.22
N ARG A 191 -20.72 6.22 22.48
CA ARG A 191 -20.00 7.46 22.24
C ARG A 191 -20.80 8.40 21.34
N GLU A 192 -21.38 7.90 20.26
CA GLU A 192 -22.21 8.67 19.33
C GLU A 192 -23.45 9.24 20.05
N ASP A 193 -24.12 8.43 20.88
CA ASP A 193 -25.27 8.88 21.68
C ASP A 193 -24.89 10.00 22.66
N LEU A 194 -23.70 9.91 23.27
CA LEU A 194 -23.16 10.93 24.15
C LEU A 194 -22.87 12.24 23.41
N GLU A 195 -22.25 12.14 22.22
CA GLU A 195 -21.92 13.28 21.37
C GLU A 195 -23.18 13.95 20.79
N ARG A 196 -24.22 13.16 20.50
CA ARG A 196 -25.52 13.63 20.01
C ARG A 196 -26.40 14.24 21.11
N GLY A 197 -26.09 13.98 22.38
CA GLY A 197 -26.84 14.51 23.52
C GLY A 197 -28.22 13.89 23.71
N THR A 198 -28.48 12.74 23.08
CA THR A 198 -29.75 12.01 23.16
C THR A 198 -29.45 10.52 23.33
N ALA A 199 -29.54 10.02 24.56
CA ALA A 199 -29.53 8.58 24.81
C ALA A 199 -30.84 7.98 24.27
N ILE A 200 -30.75 6.99 23.38
CA ILE A 200 -31.87 6.14 22.96
C ILE A 200 -31.86 4.86 23.80
#